data_AF-A0A2H3BE69-F1
#
_entry.id   AF-A0A2H3BE69-F1
#
_cell.length_a   1.000
_cell.length_b   1.000
_cell.length_c   1.000
_cell.angle_alpha   90.00
_cell.angle_beta   90.00
_cell.angle_gamma   90.00
#
_symmetry.space_group_name_H-M   'P 1'
#
loop_
_entity.id
_entity.type
_entity.pdbx_description
1 polymer ?
#
loop_
_entity_poly.entity_id
_entity_poly.type
_entity_poly.pdbx_seq_one_letter_code
_entity_poly.pdbx_strand_id
1 'polypeptide(L)'
;MDPLTEPHSAPCGHIFCLRCINEWYGSTQRQGRSCTCPFCSAIITKDKLRKVFIPQTDSLVHELHALRKEVKEVDAYNAFLLAELERCEELRSAAEEKADLATKKGAYPTAATAFLGILTNIVTLAGVLTALFDDVMRLVVAVLCLIAKLVWRLSTRPGECFRQLGHGLWVAIRVTATLVLLSLIS
;
A
#
# COMPACT_ATOMS: atom_id res chain seq x y z
N MET A 1 7.32 6.09 -22.47
CA MET A 1 8.66 5.61 -22.86
C MET A 1 8.50 4.41 -23.77
N ASP A 2 8.57 4.61 -25.09
CA ASP A 2 8.48 3.51 -26.06
C ASP A 2 9.55 2.44 -25.84
N PRO A 3 9.30 1.18 -26.22
CA PRO A 3 10.33 0.14 -26.17
C PRO A 3 11.62 0.62 -26.84
N LEU A 4 12.77 0.18 -26.33
CA LEU A 4 14.09 0.59 -26.81
C LEU A 4 14.25 0.22 -28.30
N THR A 5 13.94 1.17 -29.19
CA THR A 5 14.21 1.05 -30.62
C THR A 5 15.72 1.10 -30.82
N GLU A 6 16.29 0.01 -31.32
CA GLU A 6 17.73 -0.19 -31.52
C GLU A 6 18.57 0.00 -30.24
N PRO A 7 18.50 -0.96 -29.30
CA PRO A 7 19.24 -0.87 -28.05
C PRO A 7 20.75 -0.97 -28.31
N HIS A 8 21.50 -0.06 -27.71
CA HIS A 8 22.95 -0.02 -27.74
C HIS A 8 23.49 -0.02 -26.32
N SER A 9 24.48 -0.88 -26.06
CA SER A 9 25.20 -0.93 -24.79
C SER A 9 26.44 -0.06 -24.85
N ALA A 10 26.60 0.77 -23.83
CA ALA A 10 27.81 1.50 -23.56
C ALA A 10 28.89 0.59 -22.92
N PRO A 11 30.17 0.96 -22.98
CA PRO A 11 31.25 0.20 -22.33
C PRO A 11 31.05 0.01 -20.82
N CYS A 12 30.30 0.91 -20.18
CA CYS A 12 29.93 0.81 -18.77
C CYS A 12 28.78 -0.16 -18.48
N GLY A 13 28.23 -0.85 -19.49
CA GLY A 13 27.18 -1.87 -19.35
C GLY A 13 25.75 -1.34 -19.45
N HIS A 14 25.52 -0.03 -19.36
CA HIS A 14 24.18 0.56 -19.51
C HIS A 14 23.68 0.52 -20.96
N ILE A 15 22.39 0.29 -21.14
CA ILE A 15 21.73 0.15 -22.45
C ILE A 15 20.85 1.37 -22.72
N PHE A 16 20.93 1.91 -23.93
CA PHE A 16 20.20 3.08 -24.37
C PHE A 16 19.59 2.86 -25.75
N CYS A 17 18.51 3.56 -26.07
CA CYS A 17 18.04 3.73 -27.45
C CYS A 17 19.07 4.53 -28.24
N LEU A 18 19.35 4.15 -29.49
CA LEU A 18 20.33 4.84 -30.34
C LEU A 18 20.03 6.33 -30.49
N ARG A 19 18.75 6.69 -30.68
CA ARG A 19 18.29 8.08 -30.73
C ARG A 19 18.62 8.83 -29.44
N CYS A 20 18.25 8.25 -28.30
CA CYS A 20 18.39 8.86 -26.99
C CYS A 20 19.86 9.17 -26.65
N ILE A 21 20.76 8.21 -26.91
CA ILE A 21 22.19 8.42 -26.64
C ILE A 21 22.80 9.45 -27.61
N ASN A 22 22.38 9.47 -28.88
CA ASN A 22 22.82 10.49 -29.84
C ASN A 22 22.37 11.91 -29.46
N GLU A 23 21.13 12.06 -28.96
CA GLU A 23 20.64 13.34 -28.45
C GLU A 23 21.45 13.82 -27.24
N TRP A 24 21.80 12.90 -26.33
CA TRP A 24 22.67 13.17 -25.19
C TRP A 24 24.09 13.58 -25.62
N TYR A 25 24.68 12.92 -26.62
CA TYR A 25 25.94 13.37 -27.22
C TYR A 25 25.82 14.80 -27.74
N GLY A 26 24.76 15.08 -28.50
CA GLY A 26 24.52 16.41 -29.07
C GLY A 26 24.35 17.50 -28.01
N SER A 27 23.69 17.22 -26.89
CA SER A 27 23.56 18.18 -25.80
C SER A 27 24.89 18.41 -25.08
N THR A 28 25.66 17.35 -24.85
CA THR A 28 26.93 17.43 -24.12
C THR A 28 28.02 18.13 -24.96
N GLN A 29 28.04 17.88 -26.28
CA GLN A 29 28.93 18.55 -27.22
C GLN A 29 28.62 20.04 -27.34
N ARG A 30 27.33 20.43 -27.38
CA ARG A 30 26.92 21.85 -27.34
C ARG A 30 27.36 22.58 -26.07
N GLN A 31 27.55 21.85 -24.98
CA GLN A 31 28.03 22.39 -23.70
C GLN A 31 29.56 22.33 -23.55
N GLY A 32 30.30 21.88 -24.59
CA GLY A 32 31.76 21.75 -24.54
C GLY A 32 32.27 20.69 -23.56
N ARG A 33 31.42 19.75 -23.14
CA ARG A 33 31.75 18.72 -22.15
C ARG A 33 32.08 17.40 -22.84
N SER A 34 32.90 16.57 -22.18
CA SER A 34 33.10 15.18 -22.57
C SER A 34 31.80 14.40 -22.41
N CYS A 35 31.47 13.53 -23.36
CA CYS A 35 30.26 12.74 -23.24
C CYS A 35 30.43 11.64 -22.20
N THR A 36 29.55 11.66 -21.21
CA THR A 36 29.52 10.71 -20.11
C THR A 36 28.23 9.91 -20.11
N CYS A 37 28.24 8.78 -19.43
CA CYS A 37 27.06 7.98 -19.15
C CYS A 37 26.06 8.79 -18.31
N PRO A 38 24.79 8.94 -18.73
CA PRO A 38 23.77 9.59 -17.92
C PRO A 38 23.55 8.93 -16.55
N PHE A 39 23.82 7.62 -16.43
CA PHE A 39 23.55 6.85 -15.22
C PHE A 39 24.73 6.75 -14.24
N CYS A 40 25.96 6.70 -14.76
CA CYS A 40 27.15 6.45 -13.93
C CYS A 40 28.33 7.40 -14.20
N SER A 41 28.14 8.40 -15.06
CA SER A 41 29.14 9.40 -15.42
C SER A 41 30.44 8.86 -16.03
N ALA A 42 30.52 7.55 -16.33
CA ALA A 42 31.65 6.97 -17.05
C ALA A 42 31.81 7.62 -18.43
N ILE A 43 33.04 7.84 -18.88
CA ILE A 43 33.30 8.41 -20.21
C ILE A 43 32.83 7.42 -21.28
N ILE A 44 31.94 7.85 -22.17
CA ILE A 44 31.44 7.03 -23.28
C ILE A 44 31.82 7.69 -24.60
N THR A 45 32.46 6.94 -25.49
CA THR A 45 32.72 7.36 -26.86
C THR A 45 31.78 6.66 -27.83
N LYS A 46 31.35 7.39 -28.88
CA LYS A 46 30.31 6.92 -29.81
C LYS A 46 30.72 5.67 -30.59
N ASP A 47 32.00 5.55 -30.91
CA ASP A 47 32.64 4.39 -31.56
C ASP A 47 32.58 3.11 -30.72
N LYS A 48 32.42 3.22 -29.40
CA LYS A 48 32.41 2.06 -28.48
C LYS A 48 31.01 1.58 -28.12
N LEU A 49 29.96 2.18 -28.69
CA LEU A 49 28.60 1.69 -28.54
C LEU A 49 28.41 0.40 -29.34
N ARG A 50 27.90 -0.65 -28.67
CA ARG A 50 27.60 -1.92 -29.33
C ARG A 50 26.10 -2.10 -29.44
N LYS A 51 25.61 -2.37 -30.65
CA LYS A 51 24.21 -2.78 -30.86
C LYS A 51 23.97 -4.08 -30.08
N VAL A 52 22.95 -4.09 -29.24
CA VAL A 52 22.52 -5.26 -28.49
C VAL A 52 21.29 -5.81 -29.18
N PHE A 53 21.24 -7.12 -29.36
CA PHE A 53 20.00 -7.80 -29.71
C PHE A 53 19.32 -8.22 -28.41
N ILE A 54 18.20 -7.58 -28.09
CA ILE A 54 17.34 -8.02 -26.99
C ILE A 54 16.23 -8.83 -27.64
N PRO A 55 16.22 -10.17 -27.51
CA PRO A 55 15.13 -10.99 -28.02
C PRO A 55 13.89 -10.69 -27.16
N GLN A 56 13.14 -9.67 -27.56
CA GLN A 56 11.76 -9.53 -27.11
C GLN A 56 10.95 -10.42 -28.03
N THR A 57 10.28 -11.42 -27.49
CA THR A 57 9.32 -12.18 -28.29
C THR A 57 8.21 -11.23 -28.71
N ASP A 58 7.77 -11.31 -29.97
CA ASP A 58 6.70 -10.44 -30.47
C ASP A 58 5.44 -10.50 -29.59
N SER A 59 5.19 -11.66 -28.97
CA SER A 59 4.13 -11.85 -27.97
C SER A 59 4.27 -10.94 -26.76
N LEU A 60 5.47 -10.79 -26.19
CA LEU A 60 5.70 -9.93 -25.02
C LEU A 60 5.59 -8.45 -25.40
N VAL A 61 6.02 -8.08 -26.61
CA VAL A 61 5.87 -6.69 -27.11
C VAL A 61 4.39 -6.36 -27.27
N HIS A 62 3.61 -7.26 -27.85
CA HIS A 62 2.17 -7.10 -28.01
C HIS A 62 1.46 -6.99 -26.65
N GLU A 63 1.82 -7.86 -25.69
CA GLU A 63 1.28 -7.83 -24.33
C GLU A 63 1.64 -6.53 -23.58
N LEU A 64 2.89 -6.04 -23.69
CA LEU A 64 3.30 -4.75 -23.14
C LEU A 64 2.53 -3.58 -23.76
N HIS A 65 2.24 -3.63 -25.06
CA HIS A 65 1.44 -2.61 -25.73
C HIS A 65 -0.03 -2.64 -25.28
N ALA A 66 -0.62 -3.83 -25.10
CA ALA A 66 -1.97 -3.99 -24.58
C ALA A 66 -2.07 -3.43 -23.14
N LEU A 67 -1.16 -3.84 -22.26
CA LEU A 67 -1.09 -3.35 -20.88
C LEU A 67 -0.88 -1.83 -20.81
N ARG A 68 -0.03 -1.27 -21.69
CA ARG A 68 0.15 0.19 -21.77
C ARG A 68 -1.15 0.92 -22.14
N LYS A 69 -1.99 0.32 -22.99
CA LYS A 69 -3.28 0.91 -23.36
C LYS A 69 -4.22 0.91 -22.16
N GLU A 70 -4.32 -0.21 -21.46
CA GLU A 70 -5.15 -0.34 -20.25
C GLU A 70 -4.73 0.66 -19.17
N VAL A 71 -3.42 0.83 -18.92
CA VAL A 71 -2.92 1.81 -17.95
C VAL A 71 -3.36 3.23 -18.34
N LYS A 72 -3.32 3.60 -19.63
CA LYS A 72 -3.79 4.92 -20.07
C LYS A 72 -5.30 5.11 -19.88
N GLU A 73 -6.09 4.06 -20.09
CA GLU A 73 -7.54 4.11 -19.85
C GLU A 73 -7.84 4.29 -18.37
N VAL A 74 -7.12 3.57 -17.50
CA VAL A 74 -7.22 3.72 -16.04
C VAL A 74 -6.78 5.11 -15.59
N ASP A 75 -5.68 5.65 -16.13
CA ASP A 75 -5.20 6.99 -15.80
C ASP A 75 -6.24 8.07 -16.20
N ALA A 76 -6.87 7.92 -17.36
CA ALA A 76 -7.92 8.82 -17.82
C ALA A 76 -9.16 8.75 -16.90
N TYR A 77 -9.55 7.54 -16.48
CA TYR A 77 -10.66 7.34 -15.56
C TYR A 77 -10.36 7.91 -14.17
N ASN A 78 -9.15 7.72 -13.65
CA ASN A 78 -8.71 8.30 -12.38
C ASN A 78 -8.70 9.83 -12.42
N ALA A 79 -8.24 10.43 -13.52
CA ALA A 79 -8.29 11.88 -13.71
C ALA A 79 -9.74 12.41 -13.70
N PHE A 80 -10.66 11.69 -14.35
CA PHE A 80 -12.09 12.02 -14.30
C PHE A 80 -12.66 11.94 -12.88
N LEU A 81 -12.36 10.87 -12.14
CA LEU A 81 -12.82 10.71 -10.76
C LEU A 81 -12.26 11.80 -9.83
N LEU A 82 -11.01 12.21 -10.01
CA LEU A 82 -10.42 13.32 -9.23
C LEU A 82 -11.16 14.64 -9.47
N ALA A 83 -11.48 14.96 -10.72
CA ALA A 83 -12.26 16.16 -11.04
C ALA A 83 -13.68 16.11 -10.44
N GLU A 84 -14.28 14.91 -10.43
CA GLU A 84 -15.60 14.70 -9.82
C GLU A 84 -15.56 14.84 -8.29
N LEU A 85 -14.49 14.36 -7.65
CA LEU A 85 -14.26 14.54 -6.21
C LEU A 85 -14.08 16.01 -5.86
N GLU A 86 -13.29 16.76 -6.62
CA GLU A 86 -13.11 18.21 -6.44
C GLU A 86 -14.46 18.94 -6.54
N ARG A 87 -15.27 18.60 -7.56
CA ARG A 87 -16.64 19.12 -7.70
C ARG A 87 -17.54 18.78 -6.50
N CYS A 88 -17.41 17.58 -5.93
CA CYS A 88 -18.16 17.19 -4.73
C CYS A 88 -17.71 17.98 -3.49
N GLU A 89 -16.42 18.26 -3.35
CA GLU A 89 -15.87 19.07 -2.26
C GLU A 89 -16.32 20.53 -2.34
N GLU A 90 -16.37 21.11 -3.54
CA GLU A 90 -16.94 22.44 -3.77
C GLU A 90 -18.43 22.50 -3.35
N LEU A 91 -19.23 21.52 -3.78
CA LEU A 91 -20.64 21.43 -3.38
C LEU A 91 -20.81 21.26 -1.87
N ARG A 92 -19.94 20.45 -1.25
CA ARG A 92 -19.94 20.25 0.20
C ARG A 92 -19.63 21.54 0.95
N SER A 93 -18.57 22.26 0.56
CA SER A 93 -18.21 23.54 1.20
C SER A 93 -19.31 24.59 1.04
N ALA A 94 -19.94 24.68 -0.13
CA ALA A 94 -21.10 25.56 -0.35
C ALA A 94 -22.33 25.14 0.48
N ALA A 95 -22.54 23.84 0.72
CA ALA A 95 -23.61 23.34 1.58
C ALA A 95 -23.34 23.65 3.07
N GLU A 96 -22.09 23.50 3.53
CA GLU A 96 -21.64 23.85 4.88
C GLU A 96 -21.81 25.36 5.13
N GLU A 97 -21.39 26.23 4.18
CA GLU A 97 -21.59 27.68 4.28
C GLU A 97 -23.08 28.06 4.42
N LYS A 98 -23.95 27.43 3.63
CA LYS A 98 -25.40 27.64 3.71
C LYS A 98 -25.98 27.14 5.04
N ALA A 99 -25.49 26.02 5.56
CA ALA A 99 -25.90 25.49 6.87
C ALA A 99 -25.50 26.42 8.01
N ASP A 100 -24.30 26.99 7.96
CA ASP A 100 -23.82 28.00 8.93
C ASP A 100 -24.65 29.28 8.87
N LEU A 101 -24.99 29.75 7.67
CA LEU A 101 -25.86 30.91 7.49
C LEU A 101 -27.27 30.66 8.03
N ALA A 102 -27.83 29.46 7.80
CA ALA A 102 -29.14 29.07 8.32
C ALA A 102 -29.13 28.96 9.86
N THR A 103 -28.03 28.47 10.44
CA THR A 103 -27.83 28.42 11.89
C THR A 103 -27.75 29.82 12.49
N LYS A 104 -26.96 30.73 11.87
CA LYS A 104 -26.87 32.15 12.29
C LYS A 104 -28.20 32.90 12.18
N LYS A 105 -29.03 32.58 11.19
CA LYS A 105 -30.38 33.14 11.03
C LYS A 105 -31.42 32.55 11.98
N GLY A 106 -31.03 31.61 12.87
CA GLY A 106 -31.96 30.94 13.79
C GLY A 106 -33.01 30.08 13.07
N ALA A 107 -32.75 29.70 11.82
CA ALA A 107 -33.72 29.03 10.96
C ALA A 107 -33.73 27.50 11.10
N TYR A 108 -32.85 26.93 11.92
CA TYR A 108 -32.79 25.49 12.16
C TYR A 108 -33.85 25.07 13.20
N PRO A 109 -34.86 24.25 12.85
CA PRO A 109 -35.84 23.79 13.83
C PRO A 109 -35.17 22.84 14.82
N THR A 110 -35.64 22.88 16.06
CA THR A 110 -35.20 22.10 17.23
C THR A 110 -35.13 20.58 17.00
N ALA A 111 -35.77 20.07 15.95
CA ALA A 111 -35.69 18.67 15.52
C ALA A 111 -34.33 18.32 14.90
N ALA A 112 -33.74 19.21 14.10
CA ALA A 112 -32.51 18.92 13.37
C ALA A 112 -31.26 18.93 14.26
N THR A 113 -31.25 19.71 15.35
CA THR A 113 -30.23 19.61 16.40
C THR A 113 -30.35 18.31 17.20
N ALA A 114 -31.57 17.83 17.43
CA ALA A 114 -31.80 16.52 18.04
C ALA A 114 -31.33 15.37 17.12
N PHE A 115 -31.59 15.46 15.81
CA PHE A 115 -31.07 14.49 14.83
C PHE A 115 -29.53 14.49 14.75
N LEU A 116 -28.89 15.67 14.79
CA LEU A 116 -27.42 15.76 14.84
C LEU A 116 -26.86 15.09 16.09
N GLY A 117 -27.51 15.27 17.25
CA GLY A 117 -27.12 14.62 18.51
C GLY A 117 -27.27 13.10 18.49
N ILE A 118 -28.28 12.58 17.81
CA ILE A 118 -28.45 11.12 17.63
C ILE A 118 -27.36 10.59 16.69
N LEU A 119 -27.07 11.28 15.59
CA LEU A 119 -26.04 10.88 14.63
C LEU A 119 -24.64 10.88 15.25
N THR A 120 -24.29 11.89 16.06
CA THR A 120 -22.99 11.91 16.74
C THR A 120 -22.86 10.76 17.74
N ASN A 121 -23.91 10.42 18.48
CA ASN A 121 -23.92 9.26 19.37
C ASN A 121 -23.76 7.92 18.64
N ILE A 122 -24.36 7.79 17.44
CA ILE A 122 -24.19 6.58 16.61
C ILE A 122 -22.75 6.48 16.10
N VAL A 123 -22.16 7.59 15.64
CA VAL A 123 -20.77 7.61 15.15
C VAL A 123 -19.78 7.31 16.28
N THR A 124 -19.98 7.85 17.48
CA THR A 124 -19.12 7.52 18.63
C THR A 124 -19.27 6.06 19.06
N LEU A 125 -20.49 5.53 19.08
CA LEU A 125 -20.74 4.11 19.36
C LEU A 125 -20.07 3.20 18.33
N ALA A 126 -20.17 3.55 17.04
CA ALA A 126 -19.50 2.81 15.96
C ALA A 126 -17.97 2.84 16.12
N GLY A 127 -17.39 3.98 16.51
CA GLY A 127 -15.97 4.11 16.80
C GLY A 127 -15.49 3.28 18.00
N VAL A 128 -16.31 3.20 19.05
CA VAL A 128 -16.03 2.30 20.20
C VAL A 128 -16.10 0.84 19.77
N LEU A 129 -17.07 0.47 18.93
CA LEU A 129 -17.23 -0.89 18.44
C LEU A 129 -16.07 -1.33 17.53
N THR A 130 -15.57 -0.43 16.67
CA THR A 130 -14.40 -0.71 15.83
C THR A 130 -13.11 -0.80 16.64
N ALA A 131 -12.93 0.03 17.67
CA ALA A 131 -11.80 -0.07 18.60
C ALA A 131 -11.82 -1.41 19.36
N LEU A 132 -13.00 -1.82 19.86
CA LEU A 132 -13.18 -3.12 20.51
C LEU A 132 -12.88 -4.28 19.55
N PHE A 133 -13.30 -4.16 18.29
CA PHE A 133 -13.00 -5.16 17.26
C PHE A 133 -11.50 -5.26 16.98
N ASP A 134 -10.77 -4.14 16.91
CA ASP A 134 -9.32 -4.14 16.70
C ASP A 134 -8.57 -4.83 17.85
N ASP A 135 -8.95 -4.55 19.11
CA ASP A 135 -8.36 -5.20 20.29
C ASP A 135 -8.64 -6.71 20.33
N VAL A 136 -9.86 -7.13 19.97
CA VAL A 136 -10.22 -8.55 19.86
C VAL A 136 -9.40 -9.23 18.75
N MET A 137 -9.25 -8.59 17.59
CA MET A 137 -8.46 -9.13 16.49
C MET A 137 -6.97 -9.25 16.85
N ARG A 138 -6.41 -8.26 17.57
CA ARG A 138 -5.03 -8.34 18.10
C ARG A 138 -4.85 -9.50 19.07
N LEU A 139 -5.82 -9.74 19.95
CA LEU A 139 -5.80 -10.88 20.87
C LEU A 139 -5.84 -12.22 20.10
N VAL A 140 -6.72 -12.33 19.09
CA VAL A 140 -6.81 -13.55 18.24
C VAL A 140 -5.49 -13.81 17.52
N VAL A 141 -4.87 -12.79 16.92
CA VAL A 141 -3.57 -12.92 16.25
C VAL A 141 -2.47 -13.32 17.24
N ALA A 142 -2.44 -12.75 18.45
CA ALA A 142 -1.48 -13.13 19.48
C ALA A 142 -1.64 -14.60 19.90
N VAL A 143 -2.88 -15.08 20.09
CA VAL A 143 -3.18 -16.47 20.40
C VAL A 143 -2.75 -17.40 19.26
N LEU A 144 -3.08 -17.06 18.01
CA LEU A 144 -2.66 -17.84 16.83
C LEU A 144 -1.14 -17.92 16.71
N CYS A 145 -0.42 -16.82 16.97
CA CYS A 145 1.05 -16.80 16.98
C CYS A 145 1.63 -17.68 18.10
N LEU A 146 1.02 -17.70 19.30
CA LEU A 146 1.41 -18.60 20.37
C LEU A 146 1.17 -20.06 20.01
N ILE A 147 0.03 -20.37 19.40
CA ILE A 147 -0.28 -21.72 18.90
C ILE A 147 0.73 -22.13 17.82
N ALA A 148 1.00 -21.29 16.84
CA ALA A 148 1.99 -21.55 15.79
C ALA A 148 3.39 -21.79 16.37
N LYS A 149 3.79 -20.99 17.38
CA LYS A 149 5.06 -21.16 18.10
C LYS A 149 5.12 -22.47 18.89
N LEU A 150 3.99 -22.89 19.47
CA LEU A 150 3.86 -24.16 20.17
C LEU A 150 3.95 -25.33 19.19
N VAL A 151 3.24 -25.27 18.07
CA VAL A 151 3.28 -26.27 16.99
C VAL A 151 4.68 -26.39 16.39
N TRP A 152 5.36 -25.27 16.14
CA TRP A 152 6.74 -25.26 15.65
C TRP A 152 7.71 -25.93 16.63
N ARG A 153 7.58 -25.65 17.93
CA ARG A 153 8.39 -26.28 18.98
C ARG A 153 8.11 -27.79 19.09
N LEU A 154 6.84 -28.19 18.98
CA LEU A 154 6.43 -29.60 18.96
C LEU A 154 6.99 -30.34 17.74
N SER A 155 6.97 -29.70 16.57
CA SER A 155 7.46 -30.29 15.32
C SER A 155 8.99 -30.43 15.27
N THR A 156 9.73 -29.56 15.97
CA THR A 156 11.20 -29.53 15.89
C THR A 156 11.90 -30.25 17.04
N ARG A 157 11.26 -30.41 18.21
CA ARG A 157 11.85 -31.09 19.40
C ARG A 157 10.81 -31.86 20.24
N PRO A 158 10.29 -33.00 19.75
CA PRO A 158 9.17 -33.71 20.40
C PRO A 158 9.52 -34.33 21.76
N GLY A 159 10.77 -34.77 21.98
CA GLY A 159 11.18 -35.54 23.17
C GLY A 159 11.25 -34.76 24.49
N GLU A 160 11.62 -33.47 24.46
CA GLU A 160 11.70 -32.61 25.66
C GLU A 160 10.40 -31.85 25.93
N CYS A 161 9.58 -31.64 24.89
CA CYS A 161 8.39 -30.79 24.95
C CYS A 161 7.21 -31.46 25.69
N PHE A 162 7.03 -32.78 25.55
CA PHE A 162 5.96 -33.52 26.22
C PHE A 162 6.04 -33.45 27.75
N ARG A 163 7.26 -33.40 28.33
CA ARG A 163 7.45 -33.35 29.78
C ARG A 163 7.15 -31.96 30.38
N GLN A 164 7.38 -30.89 29.61
CA GLN A 164 7.06 -29.51 30.02
C GLN A 164 5.60 -29.12 29.74
N LEU A 165 5.00 -29.59 28.64
CA LEU A 165 3.58 -29.36 28.31
C LEU A 165 2.64 -30.04 29.30
N GLY A 166 2.98 -31.25 29.78
CA GLY A 166 2.21 -31.93 30.83
C GLY A 166 2.16 -31.12 32.13
N HIS A 167 3.27 -30.51 32.53
CA HIS A 167 3.33 -29.66 33.73
C HIS A 167 2.58 -28.34 33.54
N GLY A 168 2.73 -27.68 32.38
CA GLY A 168 2.03 -26.43 32.07
C GLY A 168 0.51 -26.60 31.99
N LEU A 169 0.04 -27.66 31.33
CA LEU A 169 -1.39 -27.98 31.23
C LEU A 169 -1.97 -28.36 32.60
N TRP A 170 -1.24 -29.11 33.42
CA TRP A 170 -1.66 -29.47 34.77
C TRP A 170 -1.76 -28.26 35.71
N VAL A 171 -0.82 -27.32 35.64
CA VAL A 171 -0.89 -26.04 36.38
C VAL A 171 -2.07 -25.20 35.90
N ALA A 172 -2.29 -25.08 34.59
CA ALA A 172 -3.42 -24.33 34.03
C ALA A 172 -4.78 -24.93 34.43
N ILE A 173 -4.93 -26.25 34.40
CA ILE A 173 -6.16 -26.93 34.86
C ILE A 173 -6.37 -26.71 36.36
N ARG A 174 -5.31 -26.75 37.18
CA ARG A 174 -5.43 -26.48 38.62
C ARG A 174 -5.85 -25.05 38.93
N VAL A 175 -5.26 -24.06 38.26
CA VAL A 175 -5.58 -22.63 38.46
C VAL A 175 -7.01 -22.32 38.01
N THR A 176 -7.43 -22.88 36.87
CA THR A 176 -8.80 -22.70 36.39
C THR A 176 -9.82 -23.40 37.31
N ALA A 177 -9.52 -24.60 37.82
CA ALA A 177 -10.37 -25.28 38.79
C ALA A 177 -10.50 -24.51 40.12
N THR A 178 -9.42 -23.94 40.66
CA THR A 178 -9.50 -23.12 41.89
C THR A 178 -10.27 -21.82 41.67
N LEU A 179 -10.13 -21.17 40.52
CA LEU A 179 -10.91 -19.97 40.18
C LEU A 179 -12.41 -20.27 40.03
N VAL A 180 -12.76 -21.41 39.44
CA VAL A 180 -14.16 -21.88 39.33
C VAL A 180 -14.72 -22.24 40.71
N LEU A 181 -13.94 -22.88 41.59
CA LEU A 181 -14.38 -23.19 42.95
C LEU A 181 -14.57 -21.92 43.81
N LEU A 182 -13.68 -20.93 43.69
CA LEU A 182 -13.80 -19.64 44.38
C LEU A 182 -15.04 -18.85 43.94
N SER A 183 -15.43 -18.96 42.67
CA SER A 183 -16.64 -18.31 42.14
C SER A 183 -17.94 -19.06 42.47
N LEU A 184 -17.88 -20.29 42.95
CA LEU A 184 -19.04 -21.06 43.44
C LEU A 184 -19.27 -20.92 44.96
N ILE A 185 -18.26 -20.42 45.70
CA ILE A 185 -18.31 -20.20 47.15
C ILE A 185 -18.61 -18.72 47.50
N SER A 186 -18.45 -17.81 46.52
CA SER A 186 -18.87 -16.41 46.61
C SER A 186 -20.29 -16.19 46.11
#